data_AF-A0A9X7J2F3-F1
#
_entry.id   AF-A0A9X7J2F3-F1
#
_cell.length_a   1.000
_cell.length_b   1.000
_cell.length_c   1.000
_cell.angle_alpha   90.00
_cell.angle_beta   90.00
_cell.angle_gamma   90.00
#
_symmetry.space_group_name_H-M   'P 1'
#
loop_
_entity.id
_entity.type
_entity.pdbx_description
1 polymer ?
#
loop_
_entity_poly.entity_id
_entity_poly.type
_entity_poly.pdbx_seq_one_letter_code
_entity_poly.pdbx_strand_id
1 'polypeptide(L)'
;MLENTLYMIYMCQLALEKVLKAVVALRTDKTPPKTHKLLLLVKLGQVNLVEEHLEFLGTLDAIGSGARYPKDLAAARKNYSRNVAQDYLVKTKEILEWIKKDQIFKQL
;
A
#
# COMPACT_ATOMS: atom_id res chain seq x y z
N MET A 1 22.94 -1.78 3.67
CA MET A 1 21.88 -2.81 3.91
C MET A 1 20.54 -2.24 4.39
N LEU A 2 20.46 -1.00 4.93
CA LEU A 2 19.21 -0.34 5.38
C LEU A 2 18.40 0.33 4.28
N GLU A 3 19.07 0.85 3.26
CA GLU A 3 18.40 1.38 2.07
C GLU A 3 17.40 0.37 1.52
N ASN A 4 17.70 -0.93 1.63
CA ASN A 4 16.85 -1.99 1.13
C ASN A 4 15.54 -2.18 1.94
N THR A 5 15.49 -1.91 3.26
CA THR A 5 14.26 -2.16 4.05
C THR A 5 13.24 -1.01 3.94
N LEU A 6 13.70 0.24 4.05
CA LEU A 6 12.85 1.41 3.84
C LEU A 6 12.37 1.49 2.38
N TYR A 7 13.25 1.18 1.43
CA TYR A 7 12.89 1.08 0.03
C TYR A 7 11.86 -0.02 -0.23
N MET A 8 12.00 -1.19 0.40
CA MET A 8 11.01 -2.27 0.30
C MET A 8 9.63 -1.83 0.81
N ILE A 9 9.56 -1.15 1.96
CA ILE A 9 8.30 -0.61 2.50
C ILE A 9 7.70 0.43 1.53
N TYR A 10 8.54 1.31 0.97
CA TYR A 10 8.08 2.28 -0.02
C TYR A 10 7.54 1.61 -1.29
N MET A 11 8.21 0.54 -1.76
CA MET A 11 7.74 -0.24 -2.90
C MET A 11 6.43 -0.97 -2.61
N CYS A 12 6.21 -1.43 -1.38
CA CYS A 12 4.93 -1.99 -0.96
C CYS A 12 3.79 -0.97 -1.09
N GLN A 13 4.01 0.26 -0.59
CA GLN A 13 3.03 1.34 -0.73
C GLN A 13 2.74 1.68 -2.20
N LEU A 14 3.78 1.79 -3.04
CA LEU A 14 3.62 2.07 -4.46
C LEU A 14 2.84 0.98 -5.20
N ALA A 15 3.11 -0.29 -4.91
CA ALA A 15 2.40 -1.41 -5.51
C ALA A 15 0.89 -1.34 -5.20
N LEU A 16 0.53 -1.13 -3.94
CA LEU A 16 -0.85 -0.99 -3.49
C LEU A 16 -1.51 0.26 -4.11
N GLU A 17 -0.81 1.39 -4.14
CA GLU A 17 -1.31 2.62 -4.76
C GLU A 17 -1.65 2.40 -6.24
N LYS A 18 -0.76 1.74 -7.00
CA LYS A 18 -0.96 1.50 -8.43
C LYS A 18 -2.15 0.60 -8.70
N VAL A 19 -2.28 -0.50 -7.95
CA VAL A 19 -3.40 -1.42 -8.12
C VAL A 19 -4.71 -0.76 -7.72
N LEU A 20 -4.78 -0.06 -6.59
CA LEU A 20 -5.99 0.64 -6.18
C LEU A 20 -6.39 1.75 -7.16
N LYS A 21 -5.42 2.48 -7.74
CA LYS A 21 -5.69 3.45 -8.82
C LYS A 21 -6.24 2.80 -10.08
N ALA A 22 -5.73 1.62 -10.46
CA ALA A 22 -6.28 0.85 -11.56
C ALA A 22 -7.72 0.42 -11.27
N VAL A 23 -8.02 -0.03 -10.05
CA VAL A 23 -9.39 -0.37 -9.63
C VAL A 23 -10.33 0.83 -9.71
N VAL A 24 -9.91 2.00 -9.20
CA VAL A 24 -10.69 3.25 -9.32
C VAL A 24 -10.97 3.57 -10.78
N ALA A 25 -9.95 3.49 -11.65
CA ALA A 25 -10.13 3.75 -13.08
C ALA A 25 -11.14 2.80 -13.72
N LEU A 26 -11.01 1.49 -13.46
CA LEU A 26 -11.88 0.46 -14.02
C LEU A 26 -13.34 0.61 -13.55
N ARG A 27 -13.57 0.92 -12.27
CA ARG A 27 -14.92 1.00 -11.70
C ARG A 27 -15.63 2.33 -11.93
N THR A 28 -14.87 3.41 -12.16
CA THR A 28 -15.45 4.75 -12.29
C THR A 28 -15.36 5.33 -13.70
N ASP A 29 -14.62 4.68 -14.60
CA ASP A 29 -14.28 5.16 -15.95
C ASP A 29 -13.67 6.58 -15.95
N LYS A 30 -12.94 6.89 -14.87
CA LYS A 30 -12.33 8.21 -14.65
C LYS A 30 -10.87 8.08 -14.29
N THR A 31 -10.11 9.12 -14.58
CA THR A 31 -8.73 9.21 -14.10
C THR A 31 -8.72 9.25 -12.57
N PRO A 32 -7.99 8.34 -11.89
CA PRO A 32 -7.93 8.32 -10.44
C PRO A 32 -7.28 9.62 -9.91
N PRO A 33 -7.67 10.09 -8.71
CA PRO A 33 -7.16 11.34 -8.16
C PRO A 33 -5.65 11.27 -7.91
N LYS A 34 -5.00 12.44 -7.98
CA LYS A 34 -3.58 12.62 -7.64
C LYS A 34 -3.37 12.59 -6.12
N THR A 35 -3.59 11.41 -5.52
CA THR A 35 -3.41 11.15 -4.08
C THR A 35 -2.52 9.93 -3.86
N HIS A 36 -1.90 9.88 -2.69
CA HIS A 36 -1.15 8.73 -2.15
C HIS A 36 -1.90 8.02 -1.03
N LYS A 37 -3.11 8.47 -0.69
CA LYS A 37 -3.92 7.93 0.40
C LYS A 37 -4.61 6.64 -0.03
N LEU A 38 -4.11 5.50 0.43
CA LEU A 38 -4.59 4.17 0.09
C LEU A 38 -6.04 3.97 0.56
N LEU A 39 -6.39 4.40 1.77
CA LEU A 39 -7.76 4.27 2.29
C LEU A 39 -8.79 5.07 1.47
N LEU A 40 -8.38 6.24 0.95
CA LEU A 40 -9.21 7.01 0.03
C LEU A 40 -9.43 6.27 -1.29
N LEU A 41 -8.36 5.66 -1.84
CA LEU A 41 -8.47 4.89 -3.08
C LEU A 41 -9.33 3.64 -2.91
N VAL A 42 -9.26 2.95 -1.76
CA VAL A 42 -10.16 1.84 -1.41
C VAL A 42 -11.61 2.29 -1.43
N LYS A 43 -11.92 3.42 -0.78
CA LYS A 43 -13.28 3.98 -0.75
C LYS A 43 -13.78 4.35 -2.15
N LEU A 44 -12.96 5.04 -2.94
CA LEU A 44 -13.32 5.45 -4.30
C LEU A 44 -13.48 4.26 -5.25
N GLY A 45 -12.63 3.25 -5.09
CA GLY A 45 -12.68 2.01 -5.84
C GLY A 45 -13.72 1.03 -5.30
N GLN A 46 -14.45 1.35 -4.22
CA GLN A 46 -15.42 0.47 -3.56
C GLN A 46 -14.86 -0.93 -3.26
N VAL A 47 -13.56 -1.01 -2.95
CA VAL A 47 -12.85 -2.29 -2.77
C VAL A 47 -13.24 -2.88 -1.41
N ASN A 48 -13.75 -4.10 -1.42
CA ASN A 48 -14.12 -4.79 -0.19
C ASN A 48 -12.87 -5.43 0.40
N LEU A 49 -12.37 -4.87 1.51
CA LEU A 49 -11.26 -5.39 2.28
C LEU A 49 -11.72 -5.73 3.69
N VAL A 50 -11.09 -6.72 4.32
CA VAL A 50 -11.28 -7.01 5.75
C VAL A 50 -10.61 -5.94 6.62
N GLU A 51 -11.04 -5.82 7.87
CA GLU A 51 -10.55 -4.78 8.79
C GLU A 51 -9.01 -4.77 8.92
N GLU A 52 -8.40 -5.94 9.06
CA GLU A 52 -6.94 -6.09 9.17
C GLU A 52 -6.18 -5.49 7.98
N HIS A 53 -6.75 -5.59 6.77
CA HIS A 53 -6.19 -4.96 5.58
C HIS A 53 -6.31 -3.44 5.65
N LEU A 54 -7.47 -2.92 6.09
CA LEU A 54 -7.70 -1.48 6.23
C LEU A 54 -6.75 -0.86 7.27
N GLU A 55 -6.56 -1.52 8.40
CA GLU A 55 -5.60 -1.10 9.44
C GLU A 55 -4.17 -1.03 8.90
N PHE A 56 -3.76 -2.04 8.12
CA PHE A 56 -2.44 -2.05 7.49
C PHE A 56 -2.28 -0.91 6.45
N LEU A 57 -3.29 -0.67 5.61
CA LEU A 57 -3.28 0.45 4.67
C LEU A 57 -3.22 1.80 5.40
N GLY A 58 -3.93 1.93 6.53
CA GLY A 58 -3.85 3.10 7.41
C GLY A 58 -2.44 3.31 7.97
N THR A 59 -1.76 2.22 8.35
CA THR A 59 -0.37 2.26 8.79
C THR A 59 0.55 2.79 7.68
N LEU A 60 0.41 2.31 6.43
CA LEU A 60 1.17 2.81 5.29
C LEU A 60 0.87 4.29 4.98
N ASP A 61 -0.39 4.70 5.08
CA ASP A 61 -0.82 6.10 4.88
C ASP A 61 -0.26 7.06 5.94
N ALA A 62 -0.07 6.58 7.17
CA ALA A 62 0.51 7.33 8.29
C ALA A 62 2.03 7.47 8.16
N ILE A 63 2.70 6.42 7.68
CA ILE A 63 4.14 6.46 7.35
C ILE A 63 4.40 7.51 6.26
N GLY A 64 3.53 7.55 5.24
CA GLY A 64 3.55 8.56 4.19
C GLY A 64 4.91 8.73 3.52
N SER A 65 5.25 9.98 3.18
CA SER A 65 6.59 10.33 2.65
C SER A 65 7.70 10.24 3.70
N GLY A 66 7.36 10.11 4.99
CA GLY A 66 8.32 10.13 6.10
C GLY A 66 9.26 8.93 6.13
N ALA A 67 8.85 7.77 5.62
CA ALA A 67 9.76 6.62 5.47
C ALA A 67 10.81 6.81 4.38
N ARG A 68 10.56 7.66 3.37
CA ARG A 68 11.52 7.91 2.29
C ARG A 68 12.68 8.79 2.73
N TYR A 69 12.41 9.74 3.63
CA TYR A 69 13.39 10.68 4.16
C TYR A 69 13.21 10.80 5.68
N PRO A 70 13.55 9.76 6.45
CA PRO A 70 13.44 9.84 7.89
C PRO A 70 14.39 10.93 8.41
N LYS A 71 13.83 11.88 9.16
CA LYS A 71 14.62 12.95 9.81
C LYS A 71 15.67 12.36 10.78
N ASP A 72 15.33 11.24 11.41
CA ASP A 72 16.23 10.45 12.23
C ASP A 72 16.38 9.05 11.61
N LEU A 73 17.49 8.86 10.89
CA LEU A 73 17.82 7.59 10.28
C LEU A 73 17.98 6.49 11.33
N ALA A 74 18.53 6.77 12.51
CA ALA A 74 18.82 5.78 13.55
C ALA A 74 17.53 5.23 14.18
N ALA A 75 16.59 6.11 14.51
CA ALA A 75 15.25 5.71 14.97
C ALA A 75 14.51 4.89 13.90
N ALA A 76 14.61 5.30 12.63
CA ALA A 76 14.04 4.52 11.53
C ALA A 76 14.64 3.12 11.41
N ARG A 77 15.94 2.91 11.72
CA ARG A 77 16.57 1.55 11.72
C ARG A 77 15.90 0.63 12.74
N LYS A 78 15.57 1.16 13.91
CA LYS A 78 14.96 0.38 15.00
C LYS A 78 13.52 0.03 14.66
N ASN A 79 12.79 0.96 14.06
CA ASN A 79 11.36 0.79 13.76
C ASN A 79 11.11 -0.01 12.48
N TYR A 80 12.01 0.07 11.49
CA TYR A 80 11.88 -0.60 10.19
C TYR A 80 12.98 -1.63 9.97
N SER A 81 13.05 -2.59 10.91
CA SER A 81 13.95 -3.74 10.79
C SER A 81 13.61 -4.60 9.57
N ARG A 82 14.52 -5.51 9.20
CA ARG A 82 14.28 -6.48 8.12
C ARG A 82 12.99 -7.29 8.34
N ASN A 83 12.72 -7.68 9.59
CA ASN A 83 11.53 -8.47 9.92
C ASN A 83 10.25 -7.66 9.68
N VAL A 84 10.25 -6.37 10.04
CA VAL A 84 9.13 -5.46 9.79
C VAL A 84 8.92 -5.28 8.28
N ALA A 85 9.98 -5.03 7.52
CA ALA A 85 9.87 -4.89 6.07
C ALA A 85 9.36 -6.18 5.39
N GLN A 86 9.77 -7.35 5.89
CA GLN A 86 9.30 -8.64 5.40
C GLN A 86 7.82 -8.87 5.72
N ASP A 87 7.36 -8.51 6.93
CA ASP A 87 5.94 -8.55 7.31
C ASP A 87 5.09 -7.65 6.39
N TYR A 88 5.58 -6.43 6.11
CA TYR A 88 4.91 -5.50 5.19
C TYR A 88 4.80 -6.07 3.78
N LEU A 89 5.85 -6.72 3.30
CA LEU A 89 5.84 -7.39 2.00
C LEU A 89 4.81 -8.53 1.95
N VAL A 90 4.70 -9.33 3.03
CA VAL A 90 3.71 -10.41 3.12
C VAL A 90 2.30 -9.86 3.09
N LYS A 91 1.98 -8.90 3.96
CA LYS A 91 0.66 -8.25 4.01
C LYS A 91 0.29 -7.56 2.70
N THR A 92 1.28 -6.95 2.04
CA THR A 92 1.09 -6.36 0.71
C THR A 92 0.68 -7.41 -0.31
N LYS A 93 1.34 -8.57 -0.34
CA LYS A 93 0.98 -9.66 -1.25
C LYS A 93 -0.42 -10.21 -0.96
N GLU A 94 -0.77 -10.38 0.31
CA GLU A 94 -2.09 -10.84 0.72
C GLU A 94 -3.20 -9.91 0.22
N ILE A 95 -3.03 -8.60 0.39
CA ILE A 95 -3.99 -7.59 -0.10
C ILE A 95 -4.06 -7.62 -1.63
N LEU A 96 -2.92 -7.72 -2.32
CA LEU A 96 -2.91 -7.81 -3.79
C LEU A 96 -3.67 -9.04 -4.29
N GLU A 97 -3.48 -10.20 -3.65
CA GLU A 97 -4.24 -11.41 -3.99
C GLU A 97 -5.73 -11.27 -3.64
N TRP A 98 -6.07 -10.58 -2.56
CA TRP A 98 -7.45 -10.27 -2.22
C TRP A 98 -8.13 -9.41 -3.30
N ILE A 99 -7.48 -8.34 -3.72
CA ILE A 99 -7.99 -7.44 -4.77
C ILE A 99 -8.16 -8.20 -6.11
N LYS A 100 -7.24 -9.11 -6.45
CA LYS A 100 -7.39 -9.95 -7.64
C LYS A 100 -8.61 -10.86 -7.58
N LYS A 101 -8.92 -11.40 -6.40
CA LYS A 101 -10.07 -12.29 -6.18
C LYS A 101 -11.41 -11.55 -6.22
N ASP A 102 -11.44 -10.25 -5.93
CA ASP A 102 -12.65 -9.38 -5.96
C ASP A 102 -13.25 -9.19 -7.38
N GLN A 103 -12.92 -10.08 -8.32
CA GLN A 103 -13.41 -10.17 -9.71
C GLN A 103 -13.16 -8.96 -10.61
N ILE A 104 -12.44 -7.95 -10.12
CA ILE A 104 -12.22 -6.67 -10.81
C ILE A 104 -11.49 -6.83 -12.15
N PHE A 105 -10.64 -7.85 -12.26
CA PHE A 105 -9.84 -8.14 -13.46
C PHE A 105 -10.37 -9.32 -14.29
N LYS A 106 -11.55 -9.88 -13.97
CA LYS A 106 -12.07 -11.06 -14.69
C LYS A 106 -12.59 -10.76 -16.10
N GLN A 107 -12.63 -9.49 -16.49
CA GLN A 107 -13.09 -9.03 -17.81
C GLN A 107 -12.00 -8.28 -18.59
N LEU A 108 -10.74 -8.32 -18.13
CA LEU A 108 -9.58 -7.89 -18.92
C LEU A 108 -9.09 -9.02 -19.84
#